data_AF-A0A7X6VTJ7-F1
#
_entry.id   AF-A0A7X6VTJ7-F1
#
_cell.length_a   1.000
_cell.length_b   1.000
_cell.length_c   1.000
_cell.angle_alpha   90.00
_cell.angle_beta   90.00
_cell.angle_gamma   90.00
#
_symmetry.space_group_name_H-M   'P 1'
#
loop_
_entity.id
_entity.type
_entity.pdbx_description
1 polymer ?
#
loop_
_entity_poly.entity_id
_entity_poly.type
_entity_poly.pdbx_seq_one_letter_code
_entity_poly.pdbx_strand_id
1 'polypeptide(L)'
;KEYPLEINIDEGTIYDGDADDNFSLRKFREVSDYTDKKYGVSLEWAYYTECRAKLILKYISDMLSRTDTVEVWHVWLPYDYYEYDERPIMKKKTIHIDEISPEDIREIDNAVIWEKPNSIRQIFYCLEIIK
;
A
#
# COMPACT_ATOMS: atom_id res chain seq x y z
N LYS A 1 13.61 19.25 5.86
CA LYS A 1 14.53 19.45 4.70
C LYS A 1 13.61 19.69 3.51
N GLU A 2 13.82 20.74 2.73
CA GLU A 2 12.99 20.98 1.55
C GLU A 2 13.60 20.16 0.41
N TYR A 3 12.77 19.33 -0.21
CA TYR A 3 13.15 18.40 -1.26
C TYR A 3 12.74 19.00 -2.61
N PRO A 4 13.61 19.07 -3.63
CA PRO A 4 13.23 19.58 -4.94
C PRO A 4 12.20 18.65 -5.55
N LEU A 5 10.97 19.12 -5.78
CA LEU A 5 9.90 18.34 -6.40
C LEU A 5 9.79 18.68 -7.89
N GLU A 6 10.10 17.70 -8.73
CA GLU A 6 9.93 17.76 -10.18
C GLU A 6 8.88 16.73 -10.61
N ILE A 7 7.86 17.20 -11.33
CA ILE A 7 6.77 16.36 -11.83
C ILE A 7 6.78 16.45 -13.36
N ASN A 8 7.12 15.36 -14.03
CA ASN A 8 7.02 15.25 -15.48
C ASN A 8 5.71 14.54 -15.83
N ILE A 9 4.72 15.32 -16.27
CA ILE A 9 3.38 14.81 -16.62
C ILE A 9 3.44 13.94 -17.89
N ASP A 10 4.29 14.30 -18.85
CA ASP A 10 4.39 13.60 -20.14
C ASP A 10 5.01 12.20 -19.98
N GLU A 11 6.00 12.08 -19.10
CA GLU A 11 6.66 10.81 -18.79
C GLU A 11 6.01 10.05 -17.61
N GLY A 12 5.12 10.71 -16.86
CA GLY A 12 4.51 10.15 -15.65
C GLY A 12 5.51 9.91 -14.52
N THR A 13 6.57 10.73 -14.43
CA THR A 13 7.65 10.56 -13.45
C THR A 13 7.65 11.67 -12.40
N ILE A 14 8.07 11.32 -11.19
CA ILE A 14 8.25 12.25 -10.07
C ILE A 14 9.67 12.06 -9.52
N TYR A 15 10.38 13.17 -9.37
CA TYR A 15 11.68 13.22 -8.70
C TYR A 15 11.59 14.18 -7.53
N ASP A 16 12.04 13.74 -6.36
CA ASP A 16 11.97 14.51 -5.12
C ASP A 16 13.34 14.69 -4.45
N GLY A 17 14.42 14.72 -5.23
CA GLY A 17 15.76 14.90 -4.68
C GLY A 17 16.27 13.72 -3.86
N ASP A 18 15.94 12.50 -4.29
CA ASP A 18 16.32 11.24 -3.62
C ASP A 18 15.79 11.15 -2.17
N ALA A 19 14.60 11.69 -1.92
CA ALA A 19 13.93 11.64 -0.63
C ALA A 19 13.25 10.28 -0.40
N ASP A 20 14.00 9.19 -0.58
CA ASP A 20 13.48 7.82 -0.56
C ASP A 20 12.81 7.47 0.78
N ASP A 21 13.26 8.09 1.86
CA ASP A 21 12.76 7.94 3.22
C ASP A 21 11.59 8.87 3.59
N ASN A 22 11.08 9.66 2.63
CA ASN A 22 9.97 10.58 2.83
C ASN A 22 8.61 9.86 2.86
N PHE A 23 8.48 8.91 3.78
CA PHE A 23 7.25 8.24 4.16
C PHE A 23 7.23 8.07 5.68
N SER A 24 6.05 7.79 6.23
CA SER A 24 5.93 7.53 7.66
C SER A 24 5.03 6.32 7.91
N LEU A 25 5.32 5.61 9.00
CA LEU A 25 4.50 4.51 9.50
C LEU A 25 3.74 4.99 10.73
N ARG A 26 2.41 5.07 10.65
CA ARG A 26 1.56 5.43 11.79
C ARG A 26 0.86 4.21 12.35
N LYS A 27 0.56 4.24 13.65
CA LYS A 27 -0.19 3.17 14.29
C LYS A 27 -1.57 3.04 13.63
N PHE A 28 -1.89 1.85 13.14
CA PHE A 28 -3.22 1.49 12.65
C PHE A 28 -3.91 0.61 13.70
N ARG A 29 -5.15 0.92 14.09
CA ARG A 29 -5.81 0.25 15.23
C ARG A 29 -6.83 -0.78 14.78
N GLU A 30 -7.41 -0.58 13.62
CA GLU A 30 -8.53 -1.32 13.04
C GLU A 30 -8.05 -2.55 12.26
N VAL A 31 -6.90 -3.13 12.63
CA VAL A 31 -6.23 -4.23 11.90
C VAL A 31 -7.17 -5.44 11.73
N SER A 32 -7.94 -5.76 12.77
CA SER A 32 -8.85 -6.91 12.81
C SER A 32 -9.99 -6.83 11.81
N ASP A 33 -10.27 -5.66 11.25
CA ASP A 33 -11.34 -5.48 10.26
C ASP A 33 -10.92 -5.98 8.88
N TYR A 34 -9.62 -6.16 8.65
CA TYR A 34 -9.04 -6.51 7.36
C TYR A 34 -8.35 -7.88 7.36
N THR A 35 -7.71 -8.25 8.48
CA THR A 35 -6.84 -9.44 8.54
C THR A 35 -6.80 -10.06 9.94
N ASP A 36 -6.25 -11.28 10.03
CA ASP A 36 -6.01 -12.00 11.28
C ASP A 36 -4.68 -11.60 11.97
N LYS A 37 -3.89 -10.71 11.35
CA LYS A 37 -2.64 -10.20 11.93
C LYS A 37 -2.92 -9.37 13.19
N LYS A 38 -2.00 -9.49 14.15
CA LYS A 38 -2.09 -8.78 15.43
C LYS A 38 -1.72 -7.31 15.35
N TYR A 39 -0.85 -6.93 14.41
CA TYR A 39 -0.26 -5.60 14.32
C TYR A 39 -0.37 -5.08 12.90
N GLY A 40 -0.58 -3.76 12.78
CA GLY A 40 -0.61 -3.06 11.50
C GLY A 40 -0.21 -1.60 11.68
N VAL A 41 0.26 -1.02 10.59
CA VAL A 41 0.62 0.39 10.48
C VAL A 41 0.04 0.95 9.19
N SER A 42 -0.30 2.22 9.21
CA SER A 42 -0.65 2.98 8.00
C SER A 42 0.65 3.52 7.40
N LEU A 43 0.90 3.19 6.14
CA LEU A 43 1.98 3.75 5.35
C LEU A 43 1.51 5.06 4.72
N GLU A 44 2.07 6.18 5.16
CA GLU A 44 1.78 7.50 4.62
C GLU A 44 2.94 7.99 3.77
N TRP A 45 2.68 8.22 2.49
CA TRP A 45 3.58 8.93 1.56
C TRP A 45 2.76 9.89 0.69
N ALA A 46 3.42 10.79 -0.01
CA ALA A 46 2.74 11.71 -0.93
C ALA A 46 2.55 11.12 -2.34
N TYR A 47 3.49 10.32 -2.80
CA TYR A 47 3.50 9.72 -4.14
C TYR A 47 4.50 8.56 -4.21
N TYR A 48 4.31 7.69 -5.19
CA TYR A 48 5.26 6.65 -5.55
C TYR A 48 6.56 7.21 -6.16
N THR A 49 7.70 6.66 -5.74
CA THR A 49 8.95 6.63 -6.54
C THR A 49 9.52 5.23 -6.48
N GLU A 50 10.28 4.81 -7.50
CA GLU A 50 10.86 3.46 -7.52
C GLU A 50 11.83 3.23 -6.35
N CYS A 51 12.65 4.23 -6.02
CA CYS A 51 13.61 4.15 -4.93
C CYS A 51 12.93 4.05 -3.55
N ARG A 52 11.84 4.80 -3.32
CA ARG A 52 10.99 4.64 -2.13
C ARG A 52 10.39 3.24 -2.05
N ALA A 53 9.83 2.74 -3.15
CA ALA A 53 9.30 1.37 -3.19
C ALA A 53 10.36 0.32 -2.85
N LYS A 54 11.60 0.44 -3.36
CA LYS A 54 12.73 -0.42 -2.97
C LYS A 54 13.01 -0.36 -1.47
N LEU A 55 12.92 0.83 -0.86
CA LEU A 55 13.12 1.00 0.58
C LEU A 55 12.01 0.35 1.41
N ILE A 56 10.73 0.46 0.98
CA ILE A 56 9.62 -0.29 1.59
C ILE A 56 9.84 -1.80 1.46
N LEU A 57 10.23 -2.30 0.28
CA LEU A 57 10.48 -3.74 0.07
C LEU A 57 11.61 -4.25 0.97
N LYS A 58 12.66 -3.45 1.17
CA LYS A 58 13.72 -3.77 2.13
C LYS A 58 13.18 -3.90 3.55
N TYR A 59 12.33 -2.96 3.98
CA TYR A 59 11.68 -3.04 5.29
C TYR A 59 10.80 -4.28 5.44
N ILE A 60 10.05 -4.64 4.39
CA ILE A 60 9.24 -5.86 4.36
C ILE A 60 10.12 -7.12 4.46
N SER A 61 11.21 -7.19 3.69
CA SER A 61 12.18 -8.28 3.76
C SER A 61 12.77 -8.44 5.16
N ASP A 62 13.14 -7.33 5.81
CA ASP A 62 13.64 -7.34 7.19
C ASP A 62 12.58 -7.88 8.16
N MET A 63 11.30 -7.54 7.97
CA MET A 63 10.20 -8.06 8.79
C MET A 63 9.98 -9.57 8.57
N LEU A 64 10.09 -10.06 7.34
CA LEU A 64 9.96 -11.49 7.00
C LEU A 64 11.07 -12.36 7.62
N SER A 65 12.15 -11.77 8.15
CA SER A 65 13.09 -12.49 9.01
C SER A 65 12.49 -12.91 10.37
N ARG A 66 11.33 -12.35 10.74
CA ARG A 66 10.67 -12.49 12.06
C ARG A 66 9.22 -12.96 11.98
N THR A 67 8.62 -12.94 10.80
CA THR A 67 7.25 -13.40 10.53
C THR A 67 7.22 -14.15 9.20
N ASP A 68 6.30 -15.09 9.05
CA ASP A 68 6.18 -15.88 7.82
C ASP A 68 5.57 -15.08 6.66
N THR A 69 4.74 -14.09 6.99
CA THR A 69 4.06 -13.25 6.00
C THR A 69 3.96 -11.79 6.43
N VAL A 70 3.92 -10.90 5.44
CA VAL A 70 3.59 -9.48 5.56
C VAL A 70 2.48 -9.17 4.55
N GLU A 71 1.49 -8.38 4.94
CA GLU A 71 0.41 -7.95 4.05
C GLU A 71 0.48 -6.44 3.83
N VAL A 72 0.47 -6.02 2.58
CA VAL A 72 0.32 -4.63 2.17
C VAL A 72 -1.12 -4.43 1.70
N TRP A 73 -1.81 -3.48 2.30
CA TRP A 73 -3.23 -3.24 2.07
C TRP A 73 -3.44 -1.86 1.44
N HIS A 74 -4.21 -1.80 0.35
CA HIS A 74 -4.74 -0.56 -0.20
C HIS A 74 -6.26 -0.55 -0.06
N VAL A 75 -6.73 0.30 0.85
CA VAL A 75 -8.11 0.38 1.30
C VAL A 75 -8.53 1.83 1.43
N TRP A 76 -9.82 2.08 1.29
CA TRP A 76 -10.42 3.29 1.81
C TRP A 76 -10.79 3.05 3.27
N LEU A 77 -10.62 4.06 4.14
CA LEU A 77 -11.02 4.01 5.55
C LEU A 77 -12.32 4.82 5.75
N PRO A 78 -13.50 4.33 5.35
CA PRO A 78 -14.76 4.98 5.69
C PRO A 78 -15.05 4.73 7.18
N TYR A 79 -15.52 5.79 7.83
CA TYR A 79 -15.99 5.74 9.22
C TYR A 79 -17.32 4.95 9.37
N ASP A 80 -18.02 4.66 8.27
CA ASP A 80 -19.46 4.36 8.28
C ASP A 80 -19.83 3.06 7.53
N TYR A 81 -18.99 2.02 7.54
CA TYR A 81 -19.30 0.71 6.91
C TYR A 81 -20.63 0.08 7.36
N TYR A 82 -21.15 0.51 8.51
CA TYR A 82 -22.35 -0.08 9.11
C TYR A 82 -23.67 0.38 8.47
N GLU A 83 -23.65 1.38 7.58
CA GLU A 83 -24.87 1.88 6.93
C GLU A 83 -25.21 1.17 5.60
N TYR A 84 -24.27 0.41 5.03
CA TYR A 84 -24.48 -0.29 3.76
C TYR A 84 -24.17 -1.79 3.89
N ASP A 85 -25.15 -2.63 3.56
CA ASP A 85 -25.04 -4.10 3.57
C ASP A 85 -23.99 -4.67 2.56
N GLU A 86 -23.30 -3.82 1.81
CA GLU A 86 -22.34 -4.23 0.80
C GLU A 86 -20.91 -4.18 1.31
N ARG A 87 -20.42 -5.34 1.76
CA ARG A 87 -19.00 -5.54 2.04
C ARG A 87 -18.14 -5.24 0.80
N PRO A 88 -16.97 -4.61 0.99
CA PRO A 88 -16.03 -4.33 -0.09
C PRO A 88 -15.61 -5.61 -0.81
N ILE A 89 -15.32 -5.50 -2.10
CA ILE A 89 -14.79 -6.59 -2.90
C ILE A 89 -13.33 -6.76 -2.53
N MET A 90 -12.95 -7.97 -2.11
CA MET A 90 -11.57 -8.27 -1.75
C MET A 90 -10.81 -8.83 -2.96
N LYS A 91 -9.71 -8.18 -3.35
CA LYS A 91 -8.74 -8.68 -4.33
C LYS A 91 -7.42 -8.97 -3.60
N LYS A 92 -7.06 -10.26 -3.50
CA LYS A 92 -5.83 -10.71 -2.84
C LYS A 92 -4.87 -11.30 -3.87
N LYS A 93 -3.59 -10.91 -3.80
CA LYS A 93 -2.47 -11.48 -4.55
C LYS A 93 -1.44 -11.97 -3.53
N THR A 94 -0.93 -13.19 -3.70
CA THR A 94 0.14 -13.73 -2.87
C THR A 94 1.40 -13.86 -3.73
N ILE A 95 2.54 -13.38 -3.23
CA ILE A 95 3.83 -13.39 -3.93
C ILE A 95 4.96 -13.80 -2.99
N HIS A 96 5.94 -14.54 -3.49
CA HIS A 96 7.15 -14.86 -2.73
C HIS A 96 8.09 -13.65 -2.68
N ILE A 97 8.83 -13.47 -1.58
CA ILE A 97 9.75 -12.33 -1.40
C ILE A 97 10.85 -12.26 -2.47
N ASP A 98 11.23 -13.39 -3.07
CA ASP A 98 12.22 -13.44 -4.14
C ASP A 98 11.66 -12.99 -5.52
N GLU A 99 10.34 -12.94 -5.65
CA GLU A 99 9.65 -12.59 -6.90
C GLU A 99 9.12 -11.15 -6.90
N ILE A 100 9.05 -10.51 -5.73
CA ILE A 100 8.48 -9.17 -5.60
C ILE A 100 9.38 -8.10 -6.22
N SER A 101 8.73 -7.11 -6.84
CA SER A 101 9.39 -5.99 -7.48
C SER A 101 8.79 -4.65 -7.04
N PRO A 102 9.48 -3.52 -7.27
CA PRO A 102 8.90 -2.19 -7.08
C PRO A 102 7.64 -1.94 -7.90
N GLU A 103 7.39 -2.72 -8.95
CA GLU A 103 6.17 -2.65 -9.76
C GLU A 103 4.95 -3.18 -9.00
N ASP A 104 5.10 -4.20 -8.15
CA ASP A 104 3.99 -4.70 -7.33
C ASP A 104 3.52 -3.66 -6.31
N ILE A 105 4.46 -2.86 -5.78
CA ILE A 105 4.17 -1.71 -4.92
C ILE A 105 3.49 -0.58 -5.70
N ARG A 106 3.86 -0.39 -6.97
CA ARG A 106 3.22 0.58 -7.86
C ARG A 106 1.81 0.17 -8.24
N GLU A 107 1.60 -1.12 -8.51
CA GLU A 107 0.30 -1.71 -8.84
C GLU A 107 -0.69 -1.49 -7.69
N ILE A 108 -0.25 -1.74 -6.44
CA ILE A 108 -1.11 -1.54 -5.26
C ILE A 108 -1.35 -0.05 -4.94
N ASP A 109 -0.37 0.85 -5.15
CA ASP A 109 -0.54 2.31 -4.95
C ASP A 109 -1.52 2.91 -5.96
N ASN A 110 -1.48 2.44 -7.21
CA ASN A 110 -2.38 2.88 -8.28
C ASN A 110 -3.72 2.13 -8.30
N ALA A 111 -3.95 1.20 -7.39
CA ALA A 111 -5.11 0.33 -7.44
C ALA A 111 -6.41 1.12 -7.23
N VAL A 112 -7.34 1.00 -8.18
CA VAL A 112 -8.58 1.77 -8.15
C VAL A 112 -9.55 1.20 -7.10
N ILE A 113 -9.89 1.99 -6.10
CA ILE A 113 -10.86 1.64 -5.05
C ILE A 113 -12.31 1.58 -5.58
N TRP A 114 -12.67 2.45 -6.54
CA TRP A 114 -14.02 2.49 -7.14
C TRP A 114 -13.94 2.31 -8.65
N GLU A 115 -14.34 1.14 -9.15
CA GLU A 115 -14.29 0.82 -10.60
C GLU A 115 -15.20 1.71 -11.46
N LYS A 116 -16.27 2.27 -10.88
CA LYS A 116 -17.24 3.11 -11.60
C LYS A 116 -17.54 4.38 -10.83
N PRO A 117 -17.73 5.53 -11.52
CA PRO A 117 -18.33 6.70 -10.92
C PRO A 117 -19.67 6.34 -10.29
N ASN A 118 -19.88 6.72 -9.02
CA ASN A 118 -21.07 6.42 -8.21
C ASN A 118 -21.23 4.97 -7.72
N SER A 119 -20.21 4.11 -7.85
CA SER A 119 -20.22 2.84 -7.11
C SER A 119 -20.15 3.13 -5.61
N ILE A 120 -21.11 2.64 -4.84
CA ILE A 120 -21.02 2.64 -3.37
C ILE A 120 -20.06 1.54 -2.88
N ARG A 121 -19.86 0.50 -3.70
CA ARG A 121 -19.05 -0.66 -3.35
C ARG A 121 -17.59 -0.40 -3.70
N GLN A 122 -16.76 -0.48 -2.66
CA GLN A 122 -15.31 -0.33 -2.73
C GLN A 122 -14.63 -1.65 -3.06
N ILE A 123 -13.41 -1.56 -3.58
CA ILE A 123 -12.50 -2.68 -3.82
C ILE A 123 -11.28 -2.50 -2.94
N PHE A 124 -10.96 -3.51 -2.15
CA PHE A 124 -9.74 -3.55 -1.35
C PHE A 124 -8.75 -4.51 -1.95
N TYR A 125 -7.49 -4.09 -1.91
CA TYR A 125 -6.37 -4.84 -2.44
C TYR A 125 -5.48 -5.26 -1.29
N CYS A 126 -5.14 -6.54 -1.27
CA CYS A 126 -4.18 -7.12 -0.35
C CYS A 126 -3.07 -7.79 -1.16
N LEU A 127 -1.85 -7.29 -1.02
CA LEU A 127 -0.65 -7.97 -1.47
C LEU A 127 -0.03 -8.70 -0.27
N GLU A 128 -0.19 -10.02 -0.25
CA GLU A 128 0.44 -10.89 0.75
C GLU A 128 1.80 -11.33 0.24
N ILE A 129 2.82 -11.05 1.03
CA ILE A 129 4.22 -11.34 0.72
C ILE A 129 4.68 -12.42 1.68
N ILE A 130 5.13 -13.54 1.13
CA ILE A 130 5.54 -14.71 1.89
C ILE A 130 7.04 -14.95 1.76
N LYS A 131 7.63 -15.51 2.80
CA LYS A 131 9.02 -15.97 2.83
C LYS A 131 9.24 -17.18 1.93
#